data_AF-A0A1Y4IPV9-F1
#
_entry.id   AF-A0A1Y4IPV9-F1
#
_cell.length_a   1.000
_cell.length_b   1.000
_cell.length_c   1.000
_cell.angle_alpha   90.00
_cell.angle_beta   90.00
_cell.angle_gamma   90.00
#
_symmetry.space_group_name_H-M   'P 1'
#
loop_
_entity.id
_entity.type
_entity.pdbx_description
1 polymer ?
#
loop_
_entity_poly.entity_id
_entity_poly.type
_entity_poly.pdbx_seq_one_letter_code
_entity_poly.pdbx_strand_id
1 'polypeptide(L)'
;MEITIIETSAYLELKRQLSMLSVQLGDFQRKVSPASPEKWLDAQEVCMALGISKRCLQNHRDRGLIPYSNIGGKCFYKEADIRQILEEGLIKKRRK
;
A
#
# COMPACT_ATOMS: atom_id res chain seq x y z
N MET A 1 10.09 47.27 3.85
CA MET A 1 10.41 45.91 3.36
C MET A 1 11.63 45.46 4.14
N GLU A 2 11.50 44.45 4.99
CA GLU A 2 12.65 43.92 5.74
C GLU A 2 13.48 43.01 4.85
N ILE A 3 14.80 43.21 4.85
CA ILE A 3 15.75 42.37 4.13
C ILE A 3 16.61 41.67 5.17
N THR A 4 16.51 40.35 5.21
CA THR A 4 17.35 39.48 6.05
C THR A 4 18.42 38.84 5.19
N ILE A 5 19.68 39.00 5.59
CA ILE A 5 20.85 38.47 4.87
C ILE A 5 21.39 37.28 5.66
N ILE A 6 21.56 36.15 4.99
CA ILE A 6 22.08 34.91 5.58
C ILE A 6 23.40 34.57 4.90
N GLU A 7 24.42 34.24 5.69
CA GLU A 7 25.70 33.76 5.16
C GLU A 7 25.53 32.47 4.35
N THR A 8 26.27 32.34 3.26
CA THR A 8 26.17 31.18 2.37
C THR A 8 26.47 29.87 3.09
N SER A 9 27.43 29.88 4.02
CA SER A 9 27.75 28.74 4.89
C SER A 9 26.55 28.28 5.73
N ALA A 10 25.85 29.21 6.36
CA ALA A 10 24.66 28.94 7.16
C ALA A 10 23.50 28.37 6.31
N TYR A 11 23.30 28.90 5.10
CA TYR A 11 22.31 28.36 4.16
C TYR A 11 22.64 26.91 3.74
N LEU A 12 23.92 26.63 3.44
CA LEU A 12 24.36 25.30 3.04
C LEU A 12 24.24 24.29 4.18
N GLU A 13 24.57 24.68 5.41
CA GLU A 13 24.43 23.83 6.59
C GLU A 13 22.95 23.48 6.82
N LEU A 14 22.06 24.47 6.74
CA LEU A 14 20.62 24.27 6.87
C LEU A 14 20.08 23.33 5.77
N LYS A 15 20.54 23.49 4.52
CA LYS A 15 20.18 22.58 3.42
C LYS A 15 20.66 21.15 3.67
N ARG A 16 21.86 21.00 4.24
CA ARG A 16 22.43 19.69 4.60
C ARG A 16 21.60 19.03 5.71
N GLN A 17 21.23 19.79 6.75
CA GLN A 17 20.37 19.30 7.83
C GLN A 17 18.99 18.87 7.32
N LEU A 18 18.36 19.66 6.44
CA LEU A 18 17.09 19.30 5.79
C LEU A 18 17.20 17.99 5.00
N SER A 19 18.31 17.80 4.30
CA SER A 19 18.57 16.57 3.52
C SER A 19 18.79 15.36 4.42
N MET A 20 19.47 15.51 5.56
CA MET A 20 19.62 14.42 6.53
C MET A 20 18.29 14.06 7.18
N LEU A 21 17.48 15.07 7.52
CA LEU A 21 16.16 14.88 8.11
C LEU A 21 15.24 14.12 7.15
N SER A 22 15.25 14.43 5.85
CA SER A 22 14.41 13.72 4.88
C SER A 22 14.75 12.23 4.76
N VAL A 23 16.03 11.87 4.82
CA VAL A 23 16.49 10.47 4.83
C VAL A 23 16.02 9.77 6.11
N GLN A 24 16.23 10.40 7.27
CA GLN A 24 15.80 9.86 8.55
C GLN A 24 14.28 9.68 8.63
N LEU A 25 13.52 10.61 8.05
CA LEU A 25 12.06 10.52 7.98
C LEU A 25 11.61 9.34 7.12
N GLY A 26 12.30 9.09 5.99
CA GLY A 26 12.04 7.93 5.13
C GLY A 26 12.29 6.60 5.85
N ASP A 27 13.39 6.50 6.60
CA ASP A 27 13.71 5.30 7.39
C ASP A 27 12.75 5.12 8.57
N PHE A 28 12.34 6.22 9.20
CA PHE A 28 11.35 6.20 10.27
C PHE A 28 9.97 5.80 9.75
N GLN A 29 9.54 6.32 8.60
CA GLN A 29 8.28 5.95 7.97
C GLN A 29 8.22 4.45 7.68
N ARG A 30 9.34 3.83 7.25
CA ARG A 30 9.44 2.38 7.06
C ARG A 30 9.36 1.58 8.36
N LYS A 31 9.83 2.13 9.49
CA LYS A 31 9.79 1.47 10.81
C LYS A 31 8.49 1.69 11.57
N VAL A 32 7.84 2.84 11.38
CA VAL A 32 6.67 3.29 12.15
C VAL A 32 5.36 3.13 11.40
N SER A 33 5.39 2.94 10.08
CA SER A 33 4.23 2.38 9.39
C SER A 33 4.29 0.86 9.49
N PRO A 34 3.55 0.18 10.40
CA PRO A 34 2.93 -1.06 9.95
C PRO A 34 2.14 -0.68 8.70
N ALA A 35 2.17 -1.53 7.67
CA ALA A 35 1.39 -1.35 6.46
C ALA A 35 0.02 -0.76 6.84
N SER A 36 -0.33 0.38 6.22
CA SER A 36 -1.59 1.15 6.33
C SER A 36 -2.71 0.47 7.12
N PRO A 37 -3.45 1.18 8.02
CA PRO A 37 -4.48 0.60 8.90
C PRO A 37 -5.24 -0.48 8.15
N GLU A 38 -5.09 -1.72 8.62
CA GLU A 38 -5.35 -2.95 7.88
C GLU A 38 -6.70 -2.87 7.17
N LYS A 39 -6.68 -2.42 5.91
CA LYS A 39 -7.90 -2.06 5.21
C LYS A 39 -8.53 -3.34 4.71
N TRP A 40 -9.73 -3.60 5.20
CA TRP A 40 -10.52 -4.74 4.78
C TRP A 40 -11.33 -4.36 3.54
N LEU A 41 -11.18 -5.17 2.50
CA LEU A 41 -11.93 -5.08 1.26
C LEU A 41 -13.04 -6.13 1.28
N ASP A 42 -14.21 -5.76 0.76
CA ASP A 42 -15.29 -6.70 0.48
C ASP A 42 -15.10 -7.35 -0.90
N ALA A 43 -15.93 -8.35 -1.20
CA ALA A 43 -15.81 -9.12 -2.43
C ALA A 43 -15.96 -8.27 -3.71
N GLN A 44 -16.69 -7.15 -3.66
CA GLN A 44 -16.86 -6.30 -4.84
C GLN A 44 -15.58 -5.51 -5.12
N GLU A 45 -15.00 -4.88 -4.10
CA GLU A 45 -13.73 -4.16 -4.20
C GLU A 45 -12.61 -5.08 -4.72
N VAL A 46 -12.54 -6.32 -4.23
CA VAL A 46 -11.56 -7.31 -4.71
C VAL A 46 -11.79 -7.70 -6.17
N CYS A 47 -13.05 -7.90 -6.58
CA CYS A 47 -13.37 -8.18 -7.98
C CYS A 47 -12.94 -7.02 -8.89
N MET A 48 -13.10 -5.78 -8.45
CA MET A 48 -12.67 -4.59 -9.19
C MET A 48 -11.14 -4.48 -9.25
N ALA A 49 -10.45 -4.67 -8.12
CA ALA A 49 -9.00 -4.60 -8.02
C ALA A 49 -8.29 -5.65 -8.89
N LEU A 50 -8.76 -6.90 -8.83
CA LEU A 50 -8.21 -8.00 -9.64
C LEU A 50 -8.80 -8.03 -11.07
N GLY A 51 -9.90 -7.31 -11.30
CA GLY A 51 -10.68 -7.33 -12.53
C GLY A 51 -11.15 -8.73 -12.92
N ILE A 52 -11.63 -9.49 -11.93
CA ILE A 52 -12.18 -10.84 -12.07
C ILE A 52 -13.67 -10.85 -11.73
N SER A 53 -14.38 -11.88 -12.20
CA SER A 53 -15.78 -12.06 -11.82
C SER A 53 -15.91 -12.69 -10.42
N LYS A 54 -17.08 -12.51 -9.77
CA LYS A 54 -17.39 -13.13 -8.47
C LYS A 54 -17.18 -14.66 -8.48
N ARG A 55 -17.52 -15.32 -9.60
CA ARG A 55 -17.31 -16.78 -9.74
C ARG A 55 -15.83 -17.15 -9.82
N CYS A 56 -15.00 -16.31 -10.44
CA CYS A 56 -13.55 -16.50 -10.44
C CYS A 56 -12.97 -16.28 -9.04
N LEU A 57 -13.41 -15.23 -8.33
CA LEU A 57 -13.02 -14.97 -6.95
C LEU A 57 -13.36 -16.15 -6.03
N GLN A 58 -14.55 -16.74 -6.20
CA GLN A 58 -14.93 -17.96 -5.48
C GLN A 58 -14.00 -19.14 -5.80
N ASN A 59 -13.70 -19.40 -7.07
CA ASN A 59 -12.76 -20.46 -7.45
C ASN A 59 -11.35 -20.25 -6.87
N HIS A 60 -10.87 -19.00 -6.84
CA HIS A 60 -9.56 -18.68 -6.25
C HIS A 60 -9.56 -18.90 -4.73
N ARG A 61 -10.66 -18.56 -4.07
CA ARG A 61 -10.85 -18.83 -2.64
C ARG A 61 -10.87 -20.33 -2.34
N ASP A 62 -11.63 -21.10 -3.11
CA ASP A 62 -11.76 -22.54 -2.94
C ASP A 62 -10.43 -23.27 -3.23
N ARG A 63 -9.56 -22.67 -4.07
CA ARG A 63 -8.18 -23.13 -4.33
C ARG A 63 -7.14 -22.63 -3.32
N GLY A 64 -7.53 -21.76 -2.38
CA GLY A 64 -6.60 -21.16 -1.40
C GLY A 64 -5.65 -20.10 -1.98
N LEU A 65 -5.92 -19.58 -3.18
CA LEU A 65 -5.08 -18.57 -3.84
C LEU A 65 -5.27 -17.15 -3.29
N ILE A 66 -6.45 -16.87 -2.73
CA ILE A 66 -6.77 -15.56 -2.14
C ILE A 66 -7.15 -15.78 -0.67
N PRO A 67 -6.33 -15.29 0.28
CA PRO A 67 -6.67 -15.32 1.70
C PRO A 67 -7.93 -14.51 1.98
N TYR A 68 -8.81 -15.03 2.83
CA TYR A 68 -10.04 -14.36 3.22
C TYR A 68 -10.37 -14.60 4.70
N SER A 69 -11.11 -13.68 5.29
CA SER A 69 -11.69 -13.81 6.63
C SER A 69 -13.20 -13.76 6.53
N ASN A 70 -13.88 -14.69 7.20
CA ASN A 70 -15.33 -14.71 7.25
C ASN A 70 -15.81 -14.07 8.55
N ILE A 71 -16.53 -12.96 8.46
CA ILE A 71 -17.08 -12.24 9.60
C ILE A 71 -18.58 -12.09 9.35
N GLY A 72 -19.40 -12.75 10.17
CA GLY A 72 -20.86 -12.69 10.07
C GLY A 72 -21.43 -13.20 8.73
N GLY A 73 -20.77 -14.20 8.11
CA GLY A 73 -21.19 -14.76 6.83
C GLY A 73 -20.75 -13.96 5.59
N LYS A 74 -20.06 -12.83 5.79
CA LYS A 74 -19.45 -12.05 4.71
C LYS A 74 -17.95 -12.29 4.66
N CYS A 75 -17.42 -12.46 3.45
CA CYS A 75 -15.99 -12.62 3.21
C CYS A 75 -15.33 -11.26 3.03
N PHE A 76 -14.31 -11.01 3.83
CA PHE A 76 -13.44 -9.85 3.78
C PHE A 76 -12.01 -10.27 3.43
N TYR A 77 -11.29 -9.36 2.81
CA TYR A 77 -9.95 -9.58 2.27
C TYR A 77 -9.03 -8.47 2.73
N LYS A 78 -7.79 -8.78 3.09
CA LYS A 78 -6.84 -7.74 3.46
C LYS A 78 -6.32 -7.05 2.20
N GLU A 79 -6.33 -5.72 2.18
CA GLU A 79 -5.81 -4.94 1.06
C GLU A 79 -4.33 -5.25 0.77
N ALA A 80 -3.55 -5.54 1.82
CA ALA A 80 -2.15 -5.95 1.69
C ALA A 80 -1.99 -7.24 0.87
N ASP A 81 -2.76 -8.28 1.20
CA ASP A 81 -2.71 -9.56 0.48
C ASP A 81 -3.11 -9.39 -0.99
N ILE A 82 -4.15 -8.58 -1.26
CA ILE A 82 -4.59 -8.30 -2.64
C ILE A 82 -3.53 -7.53 -3.42
N ARG A 83 -2.84 -6.55 -2.80
CA ARG A 83 -1.70 -5.86 -3.43
C ARG A 83 -0.57 -6.83 -3.75
N GLN A 84 -0.20 -7.69 -2.81
CA GLN A 84 0.86 -8.68 -3.01
C GLN A 84 0.52 -9.63 -4.16
N ILE A 85 -0.74 -10.11 -4.24
CA ILE A 85 -1.21 -10.98 -5.33
C ILE A 85 -1.14 -10.28 -6.70
N LEU A 86 -1.40 -8.97 -6.73
CA LEU A 86 -1.25 -8.14 -7.94
C LEU A 86 0.22 -7.97 -8.34
N GLU A 87 1.10 -7.72 -7.38
CA GLU A 87 2.55 -7.57 -7.60
C GLU A 87 3.21 -8.88 -8.06
N GLU A 88 2.87 -10.00 -7.43
CA GLU A 88 3.37 -11.33 -7.79
C GLU A 88 2.75 -11.88 -9.08
N GLY A 89 1.69 -11.25 -9.59
CA GLY A 89 1.03 -11.65 -10.83
C GLY A 89 0.36 -13.03 -10.77
N LEU A 90 -0.01 -13.50 -9.58
CA LEU A 90 -0.61 -14.82 -9.35
C LEU A 90 -1.96 -14.99 -10.07
N ILE A 91 -2.65 -13.88 -10.36
CA ILE A 91 -3.95 -13.87 -11.02
C ILE A 91 -3.82 -13.16 -12.37
N LYS A 92 -3.67 -13.96 -13.43
CA LYS A 92 -3.69 -13.45 -14.80
C LYS A 92 -5.12 -13.11 -15.21
N LYS A 93 -5.35 -11.85 -15.58
CA LYS A 93 -6.58 -11.44 -16.28
C LYS A 93 -6.71 -12.27 -17.55
N ARG A 94 -7.73 -13.13 -17.63
CA ARG A 94 -8.14 -13.70 -18.92
C ARG A 94 -8.68 -12.54 -19.75
N ARG A 95 -7.91 -12.11 -20.75
CA ARG A 95 -8.41 -11.20 -21.79
C ARG A 95 -9.63 -11.87 -22.43
N LYS A 96 -10.75 -11.17 -22.42
CA LYS A 96 -11.95 -11.55 -23.16
C LYS A 96 -11.81 -11.05 -24.58
#